data_AF-K7G489-F1
#
_entry.id   AF-K7G489-F1
#
_cell.length_a   1.000
_cell.length_b   1.000
_cell.length_c   1.000
_cell.angle_alpha   90.00
_cell.angle_beta   90.00
_cell.angle_gamma   90.00
#
_symmetry.space_group_name_H-M   'P 1'
#
loop_
_entity.id
_entity.type
_entity.pdbx_description
1 polymer ?
#
loop_
_entity_poly.entity_id
_entity_poly.type
_entity_poly.pdbx_seq_one_letter_code
_entity_poly.pdbx_strand_id
1 'polypeptide(L)'
;MTNWDINDIKLPQEVKQTDWFQEWPDSYVKHIYSSDDKNAQRHLSSWAMRNTNNHNSRILKKSCLGVVVCSNDCSATDGRKIYLRPAICDKARQKQQRKCCPNCSGPLKLISCRGHGGYPVTNFWRHEGPFIFFQSKGAHDHPRPETKLEAEARRSIQKAHTAVA
;
A
#
# COMPACT_ATOMS: atom_id res chain seq x y z
N MET A 1 10.87 -25.31 -0.90
CA MET A 1 10.90 -23.85 -0.68
C MET A 1 11.68 -23.59 0.59
N THR A 2 12.70 -22.72 0.55
CA THR A 2 13.51 -22.39 1.72
C THR A 2 12.62 -21.68 2.76
N ASN A 3 12.51 -22.27 3.96
CA ASN A 3 11.74 -21.71 5.05
C ASN A 3 12.58 -20.64 5.77
N TRP A 4 12.45 -19.38 5.36
CA TRP A 4 13.11 -18.23 5.99
C TRP A 4 12.09 -17.23 6.52
N ASP A 5 12.41 -16.50 7.58
CA ASP A 5 11.66 -15.34 8.07
C ASP A 5 12.52 -14.07 7.94
N ILE A 6 11.90 -12.92 7.68
CA ILE A 6 12.64 -11.67 7.46
C ILE A 6 13.50 -11.24 8.67
N ASN A 7 13.14 -11.73 9.85
CA ASN A 7 13.83 -11.47 11.11
C ASN A 7 14.98 -12.43 11.40
N ASP A 8 15.18 -13.47 10.58
CA ASP A 8 16.29 -14.41 10.77
C ASP A 8 17.63 -13.68 10.72
N ILE A 9 18.58 -14.09 11.56
CA ILE A 9 19.92 -13.46 11.63
C ILE A 9 20.58 -13.50 10.25
N LYS A 10 20.45 -14.64 9.55
CA LYS A 10 20.97 -14.87 8.20
C LYS A 10 19.82 -15.23 7.27
N LEU A 11 19.76 -14.55 6.14
CA LEU A 11 18.84 -14.87 5.05
C LEU A 11 19.56 -15.73 3.98
N PRO A 12 18.83 -16.56 3.23
CA PRO A 12 19.42 -17.40 2.18
C PRO A 12 20.27 -16.60 1.20
N GLN A 13 21.51 -17.03 0.97
CA GLN A 13 22.43 -16.36 0.03
C GLN A 13 22.45 -17.04 -1.34
N GLU A 14 22.11 -18.33 -1.40
CA GLU A 14 22.10 -19.12 -2.63
C GLU A 14 20.71 -19.10 -3.29
N VAL A 15 20.27 -17.92 -3.71
CA VAL A 15 18.99 -17.74 -4.42
C VAL A 15 19.23 -17.94 -5.92
N LYS A 16 18.72 -19.04 -6.47
CA LYS A 16 18.89 -19.37 -7.90
C LYS A 16 18.00 -18.53 -8.84
N GLN A 17 16.85 -18.10 -8.35
CA GLN A 17 15.86 -17.34 -9.11
C GLN A 17 15.17 -16.34 -8.19
N THR A 18 15.05 -15.11 -8.66
CA THR A 18 14.31 -14.04 -7.99
C THR A 18 12.87 -13.98 -8.49
N ASP A 19 11.97 -13.52 -7.62
CA ASP A 19 10.58 -13.28 -7.95
C ASP A 19 10.41 -12.04 -8.83
N TRP A 20 9.39 -12.05 -9.68
CA TRP A 20 8.91 -10.84 -10.34
C TRP A 20 8.20 -9.94 -9.34
N PHE A 21 8.44 -8.64 -9.43
CA PHE A 21 7.83 -7.66 -8.52
C PHE A 21 6.31 -7.81 -8.44
N GLN A 22 5.80 -7.96 -7.21
CA GLN A 22 4.38 -8.05 -6.94
C GLN A 22 3.82 -6.68 -6.51
N GLU A 23 2.85 -6.18 -7.27
CA GLU A 23 2.24 -4.87 -7.01
C GLU A 23 1.25 -4.89 -5.84
N TRP A 24 0.56 -6.03 -5.66
CA TRP A 24 -0.51 -6.25 -4.68
C TRP A 24 -0.19 -7.43 -3.76
N PRO A 25 0.90 -7.38 -2.97
CA PRO A 25 1.21 -8.44 -2.04
C PRO A 25 0.09 -8.56 -1.00
N ASP A 26 -0.34 -9.79 -0.71
CA ASP A 26 -1.44 -10.09 0.19
C ASP A 26 -1.29 -11.50 0.78
N SER A 27 -2.05 -11.86 1.81
CA SER A 27 -2.15 -13.23 2.35
C SER A 27 -0.80 -13.87 2.75
N TYR A 28 0.00 -13.15 3.55
CA TYR A 28 1.25 -13.65 4.15
C TYR A 28 2.33 -14.09 3.14
N VAL A 29 2.30 -13.57 1.92
CA VAL A 29 3.31 -13.87 0.89
C VAL A 29 4.72 -13.43 1.30
N LYS A 30 5.70 -14.19 0.80
CA LYS A 30 7.14 -13.92 0.88
C LYS A 30 7.69 -13.89 -0.54
N HIS A 31 8.57 -12.92 -0.81
CA HIS A 31 9.25 -12.79 -2.09
C HIS A 31 10.72 -12.43 -1.89
N ILE A 32 11.56 -12.82 -2.84
CA ILE A 32 12.95 -12.43 -2.95
C ILE A 32 13.13 -11.74 -4.30
N TYR A 33 13.20 -10.42 -4.28
CA TYR A 33 13.42 -9.63 -5.48
C TYR A 33 14.91 -9.42 -5.75
N SER A 34 15.28 -9.17 -7.00
CA SER A 34 16.63 -8.70 -7.34
C SER A 34 16.86 -7.30 -6.76
N SER A 35 18.07 -7.00 -6.31
CA SER A 35 18.48 -5.64 -5.95
C SER A 35 18.42 -4.68 -7.13
N ASP A 36 18.38 -5.17 -8.37
CA ASP A 36 18.29 -4.34 -9.59
C ASP A 36 16.84 -3.95 -9.94
N ASP A 37 15.85 -4.56 -9.28
CA ASP A 37 14.44 -4.22 -9.51
C ASP A 37 14.10 -2.86 -8.90
N LYS A 38 13.86 -1.86 -9.77
CA LYS A 38 13.59 -0.48 -9.37
C LYS A 38 12.34 -0.32 -8.50
N ASN A 39 11.35 -1.20 -8.66
CA ASN A 39 10.12 -1.15 -7.86
C ASN A 39 10.36 -1.73 -6.46
N ALA A 40 11.12 -2.82 -6.37
CA ALA A 40 11.54 -3.41 -5.10
C ALA A 40 12.49 -2.49 -4.32
N GLN A 41 13.45 -1.83 -4.99
CA GLN A 41 14.35 -0.83 -4.39
C GLN A 41 13.60 0.32 -3.71
N ARG A 42 12.49 0.75 -4.32
CA ARG A 42 11.60 1.80 -3.80
C ARG A 42 10.56 1.27 -2.80
N HIS A 43 10.58 -0.04 -2.53
CA HIS A 43 9.67 -0.75 -1.63
C HIS A 43 8.21 -0.41 -1.95
N LEU A 44 7.87 -0.43 -3.24
CA LEU A 44 6.55 -0.06 -3.73
C LEU A 44 5.50 -1.10 -3.34
N SER A 45 4.27 -0.63 -3.28
CA SER A 45 3.07 -1.42 -3.06
C SER A 45 1.90 -0.57 -3.49
N SER A 46 0.97 -1.15 -4.25
CA SER A 46 -0.25 -0.43 -4.63
C SER A 46 -1.30 -0.44 -3.52
N TRP A 47 -1.12 -1.22 -2.46
CA TRP A 47 -1.73 -0.90 -1.16
C TRP A 47 -1.21 0.44 -0.60
N ALA A 48 -2.03 1.15 0.17
CA ALA A 48 -1.65 2.40 0.81
C ALA A 48 -0.85 2.15 2.10
N MET A 49 0.44 1.87 1.94
CA MET A 49 1.33 1.50 3.05
C MET A 49 2.05 2.72 3.61
N ARG A 50 2.01 2.92 4.94
CA ARG A 50 2.79 3.95 5.65
C ARG A 50 3.99 3.33 6.37
N ASN A 51 5.09 4.08 6.49
CA ASN A 51 6.22 3.65 7.32
C ASN A 51 5.77 3.49 8.77
N THR A 52 6.30 2.47 9.45
CA THR A 52 6.04 2.18 10.85
C THR A 52 7.38 1.92 11.52
N ASN A 53 7.71 2.67 12.57
CA ASN A 53 8.95 2.45 13.29
C ASN A 53 8.91 1.08 14.00
N ASN A 54 9.92 0.27 13.77
CA ASN A 54 10.17 -1.02 14.42
C ASN A 54 11.48 -1.02 15.23
N HIS A 55 12.15 0.13 15.35
CA HIS A 55 13.46 0.29 15.99
C HIS A 55 14.55 -0.63 15.41
N ASN A 56 14.42 -1.03 14.13
CA ASN A 56 15.40 -1.85 13.43
C ASN A 56 15.70 -1.25 12.05
N SER A 57 16.87 -0.63 11.90
CA SER A 57 17.28 0.04 10.66
C SER A 57 17.53 -0.91 9.49
N ARG A 58 17.69 -2.22 9.74
CA ARG A 58 17.89 -3.23 8.69
C ARG A 58 16.58 -3.65 8.02
N ILE A 59 15.45 -3.51 8.73
CA ILE A 59 14.14 -3.96 8.25
C ILE A 59 13.22 -2.77 8.15
N LEU A 60 12.87 -2.38 6.92
CA LEU A 60 11.85 -1.38 6.70
C LEU A 60 10.46 -2.00 6.91
N LYS A 61 9.76 -1.55 7.96
CA LYS A 61 8.39 -1.94 8.24
C LYS A 61 7.41 -0.90 7.70
N LYS A 62 6.39 -1.34 6.97
CA LYS A 62 5.27 -0.50 6.52
C LYS A 62 3.92 -1.16 6.86
N SER A 63 2.95 -0.38 7.32
CA SER A 63 1.61 -0.87 7.67
C SER A 63 0.56 -0.28 6.76
N CYS A 64 -0.46 -1.07 6.41
CA CYS A 64 -1.56 -0.62 5.56
C CYS A 64 -2.41 0.44 6.28
N LEU A 65 -2.85 1.45 5.53
CA LEU A 65 -3.78 2.46 6.01
C LEU A 65 -5.25 2.07 5.82
N GLY A 66 -5.54 1.17 4.89
CA GLY A 66 -6.90 0.88 4.43
C GLY A 66 -7.25 1.59 3.12
N VAL A 67 -8.49 2.02 3.01
CA VAL A 67 -9.07 2.62 1.79
C VAL A 67 -10.08 3.71 2.16
N VAL A 68 -10.13 4.79 1.37
CA VAL A 68 -11.14 5.85 1.54
C VAL A 68 -12.30 5.59 0.59
N VAL A 69 -13.52 5.55 1.12
CA VAL A 69 -14.74 5.24 0.37
C VAL A 69 -15.78 6.34 0.54
N CYS A 70 -16.81 6.34 -0.31
CA CYS A 70 -18.00 7.16 -0.09
C CYS A 70 -18.83 6.59 1.06
N SER A 71 -19.21 7.44 2.02
CA SER A 71 -20.07 7.04 3.13
C SER A 71 -21.50 6.69 2.69
N ASN A 72 -21.97 7.32 1.60
CA ASN A 72 -23.28 7.06 1.00
C ASN A 72 -23.28 5.81 0.10
N ASP A 73 -22.15 5.09 0.03
CA ASP A 73 -21.99 3.89 -0.79
C ASP A 73 -22.37 4.09 -2.27
N CYS A 74 -22.09 5.29 -2.82
CA CYS A 74 -22.45 5.60 -4.20
C CYS A 74 -21.69 4.73 -5.20
N SER A 75 -22.30 4.51 -6.36
CA SER A 75 -21.66 3.93 -7.55
C SER A 75 -21.58 4.98 -8.66
N ALA A 76 -20.53 4.92 -9.47
CA ALA A 76 -20.43 5.68 -10.71
C ALA A 76 -21.45 5.17 -11.74
N THR A 77 -21.62 5.91 -12.84
CA THR A 77 -22.57 5.57 -13.92
C THR A 77 -22.27 4.23 -14.59
N ASP A 78 -21.00 3.81 -14.58
CA ASP A 78 -20.54 2.49 -15.04
C ASP A 78 -20.68 1.37 -13.97
N GLY A 79 -21.34 1.68 -12.85
CA GLY A 79 -21.55 0.77 -11.73
C GLY A 79 -20.36 0.61 -10.79
N ARG A 80 -19.20 1.23 -11.07
CA ARG A 80 -18.00 1.07 -10.24
C ARG A 80 -18.09 1.85 -8.92
N LYS A 81 -17.57 1.25 -7.86
CA LYS A 81 -17.42 1.90 -6.55
C LYS A 81 -16.18 2.78 -6.53
N ILE A 82 -16.21 3.82 -5.68
CA ILE A 82 -15.09 4.75 -5.50
C ILE A 82 -14.20 4.27 -4.34
N TYR A 83 -12.96 3.87 -4.67
CA TYR A 83 -11.95 3.43 -3.71
C TYR A 83 -10.71 4.34 -3.79
N LEU A 84 -10.73 5.44 -3.06
CA LEU A 84 -9.66 6.43 -3.07
C LEU A 84 -8.47 5.96 -2.23
N ARG A 85 -7.26 6.31 -2.67
CA ARG A 85 -6.02 6.03 -1.96
C ARG A 85 -5.91 6.96 -0.74
N PRO A 86 -5.81 6.43 0.49
CA PRO A 86 -5.54 7.25 1.65
C PRO A 86 -4.22 8.01 1.49
N ALA A 87 -4.21 9.28 1.87
CA ALA A 87 -2.98 10.05 1.95
C ALA A 87 -2.05 9.46 3.03
N ILE A 88 -0.77 9.32 2.70
CA ILE A 88 0.22 8.73 3.61
C ILE A 88 0.45 9.63 4.83
N CYS A 89 0.56 10.94 4.61
CA CYS A 89 0.70 11.92 5.69
C CYS A 89 -0.61 12.05 6.48
N ASP A 90 -0.51 11.99 7.81
CA ASP A 90 -1.68 12.05 8.71
C ASP A 90 -2.48 13.35 8.55
N LYS A 91 -1.79 14.51 8.53
CA LYS A 91 -2.44 15.81 8.33
C LYS A 91 -3.15 15.89 6.97
N ALA A 92 -2.56 15.34 5.91
CA ALA A 92 -3.18 15.30 4.59
C ALA A 92 -4.38 14.34 4.56
N ARG A 93 -4.32 13.21 5.28
CA ARG A 93 -5.41 12.23 5.38
C ARG A 93 -6.61 12.76 6.16
N GLN A 94 -6.37 13.54 7.21
CA GLN A 94 -7.43 14.26 7.92
C GLN A 94 -8.13 15.26 6.99
N LYS A 95 -7.37 16.03 6.20
CA LYS A 95 -7.93 16.93 5.18
C LYS A 95 -8.70 16.17 4.10
N GLN A 96 -8.19 15.02 3.65
CA GLN A 96 -8.83 14.18 2.64
C GLN A 96 -10.22 13.69 3.09
N GLN A 97 -10.36 13.24 4.34
CA GLN A 97 -11.64 12.74 4.86
C GLN A 97 -12.70 13.84 5.02
N ARG A 98 -12.29 15.11 5.08
CA ARG A 98 -13.20 16.27 5.09
C ARG A 98 -13.62 16.71 3.68
N LYS A 99 -13.04 16.14 2.61
CA LYS A 99 -13.46 16.43 1.24
C LYS A 99 -14.72 15.66 0.89
N CYS A 100 -15.45 16.18 -0.09
CA CYS A 100 -16.59 15.50 -0.66
C CYS A 100 -16.16 14.39 -1.64
N CYS A 101 -17.01 13.38 -1.77
CA CYS A 101 -16.89 12.31 -2.75
C CYS A 101 -16.86 12.92 -4.16
N PRO A 102 -15.91 12.52 -5.03
CA PRO A 102 -15.83 13.07 -6.39
C PRO A 102 -16.99 12.62 -7.30
N ASN A 103 -17.81 11.66 -6.87
CA ASN A 103 -18.93 11.14 -7.66
C ASN A 103 -20.28 11.77 -7.25
N CYS A 104 -20.65 11.67 -5.97
CA CYS A 104 -21.97 12.14 -5.49
C CYS A 104 -21.91 13.38 -4.57
N SER A 105 -20.73 13.97 -4.39
CA SER A 105 -20.48 15.06 -3.43
C SER A 105 -20.83 14.75 -1.95
N GLY A 106 -21.14 13.49 -1.62
CA GLY A 106 -21.39 13.04 -0.26
C GLY A 106 -20.12 12.93 0.60
N PRO A 107 -20.25 12.60 1.90
CA PRO A 107 -19.11 12.49 2.80
C PRO A 107 -18.20 11.30 2.44
N LEU A 108 -16.90 11.47 2.71
CA LEU A 108 -15.90 10.40 2.60
C LEU A 108 -15.63 9.79 3.99
N LYS A 109 -15.34 8.49 4.03
CA LYS A 109 -14.88 7.79 5.24
C LYS A 109 -13.65 6.93 4.96
N LEU A 110 -12.76 6.82 5.94
CA LEU A 110 -11.65 5.86 5.91
C LEU A 110 -12.11 4.53 6.50
N ILE A 111 -12.01 3.46 5.72
CA ILE A 111 -12.06 2.09 6.23
C ILE A 111 -10.62 1.68 6.53
N SER A 112 -10.27 1.52 7.80
CA SER A 112 -8.92 1.09 8.21
C SER A 112 -8.72 -0.39 7.99
N CYS A 113 -7.52 -0.79 7.57
CA CYS A 113 -7.14 -2.19 7.46
C CYS A 113 -6.99 -2.84 8.85
N ARG A 114 -7.58 -4.02 9.04
CA ARG A 114 -7.50 -4.84 10.26
C ARG A 114 -7.23 -6.33 9.98
N GLY A 115 -6.74 -6.61 8.77
CA GLY A 115 -6.45 -7.92 8.21
C GLY A 115 -5.41 -8.81 8.91
N HIS A 116 -4.86 -8.39 10.04
CA HIS A 116 -3.89 -9.14 10.82
C HIS A 116 -4.28 -9.19 12.30
N GLY A 117 -5.21 -10.08 12.67
CA GLY A 117 -5.66 -10.24 14.06
C GLY A 117 -6.27 -8.97 14.64
N GLY A 118 -6.95 -8.15 13.82
CA GLY A 118 -7.49 -6.85 14.22
C GLY A 118 -6.55 -5.67 13.98
N TYR A 119 -5.27 -5.92 13.66
CA TYR A 119 -4.27 -4.91 13.32
C TYR A 119 -4.09 -4.78 11.81
N PRO A 120 -3.51 -3.66 11.31
CA PRO A 120 -3.25 -3.50 9.90
C PRO A 120 -2.26 -4.52 9.34
N VAL A 121 -2.50 -4.96 8.10
CA VAL A 121 -1.53 -5.75 7.34
C VAL A 121 -0.20 -5.02 7.25
N THR A 122 0.90 -5.74 7.41
CA THR A 122 2.25 -5.18 7.49
C THR A 122 3.17 -5.80 6.46
N ASN A 123 3.94 -4.96 5.77
CA ASN A 123 5.03 -5.35 4.88
C ASN A 123 6.37 -5.08 5.55
N PHE A 124 7.31 -5.99 5.31
CA PHE A 124 8.68 -5.93 5.77
C PHE A 124 9.58 -6.04 4.55
N TRP A 125 10.59 -5.17 4.49
CA TRP A 125 11.59 -5.17 3.43
C TRP A 125 12.98 -5.18 4.05
N ARG A 126 13.87 -6.02 3.54
CA ARG A 126 15.25 -6.12 3.99
C ARG A 126 16.18 -6.32 2.80
N HIS A 127 17.18 -5.45 2.68
CA HIS A 127 18.22 -5.56 1.66
C HIS A 127 19.34 -6.46 2.18
N GLU A 128 19.75 -7.46 1.39
CA GLU A 128 20.86 -8.36 1.70
C GLU A 128 21.63 -8.67 0.41
N GLY A 129 22.80 -8.05 0.25
CA GLY A 129 23.64 -8.23 -0.93
C GLY A 129 22.87 -7.96 -2.24
N PRO A 130 22.80 -8.93 -3.17
CA PRO A 130 22.13 -8.76 -4.47
C PRO A 130 20.60 -8.96 -4.41
N PHE A 131 20.01 -9.07 -3.21
CA PHE A 131 18.60 -9.39 -3.03
C PHE A 131 17.87 -8.41 -2.13
N ILE A 132 16.56 -8.28 -2.37
CA ILE A 132 15.62 -7.56 -1.53
C ILE A 132 14.55 -8.56 -1.06
N PHE A 133 14.61 -8.91 0.22
CA PHE A 133 13.66 -9.81 0.85
C PHE A 133 12.41 -9.03 1.24
N PHE A 134 11.26 -9.61 0.90
CA PHE A 134 9.95 -9.08 1.20
C PHE A 134 9.12 -10.12 1.95
N GLN A 135 8.46 -9.69 3.02
CA GLN A 135 7.47 -10.50 3.73
C GLN A 135 6.27 -9.65 4.09
N SER A 136 5.07 -10.17 3.85
CA SER A 136 3.82 -9.60 4.35
C SER A 136 3.29 -10.40 5.53
N LYS A 137 2.56 -9.74 6.43
CA LYS A 137 1.82 -10.36 7.55
C LYS A 137 0.39 -9.84 7.57
N GLY A 138 -0.56 -10.74 7.40
CA GLY A 138 -1.99 -10.46 7.31
C GLY A 138 -2.55 -10.68 5.90
N ALA A 139 -3.88 -10.58 5.81
CA ALA A 139 -4.62 -10.56 4.55
C ALA A 139 -5.54 -9.34 4.53
N HIS A 140 -5.50 -8.53 3.48
CA HIS A 140 -6.24 -7.27 3.44
C HIS A 140 -7.77 -7.51 3.49
N ASP A 141 -8.43 -6.85 4.44
CA ASP A 141 -9.86 -6.98 4.77
C ASP A 141 -10.70 -5.83 4.21
N HIS A 142 -10.20 -5.17 3.18
CA HIS A 142 -10.83 -4.03 2.53
C HIS A 142 -10.53 -4.03 1.03
N PRO A 143 -11.36 -3.37 0.20
CA PRO A 143 -11.12 -3.31 -1.24
C PRO A 143 -9.80 -2.59 -1.57
N ARG A 144 -9.24 -2.92 -2.72
CA ARG A 144 -8.03 -2.28 -3.25
C ARG A 144 -8.30 -0.79 -3.48
N PRO A 145 -7.47 0.11 -2.91
CA PRO A 145 -7.52 1.52 -3.28
C PRO A 145 -7.03 1.70 -4.73
N GLU A 146 -7.26 2.88 -5.31
CA GLU A 146 -6.50 3.32 -6.48
C GLU A 146 -4.97 3.24 -6.20
N THR A 147 -4.22 2.90 -7.25
CA THR A 147 -2.75 2.89 -7.26
C THR A 147 -2.21 4.29 -6.96
N LYS A 148 -0.90 4.37 -6.67
CA LYS A 148 -0.24 5.67 -6.50
C LYS A 148 -0.40 6.56 -7.74
N LEU A 149 -0.24 5.97 -8.93
CA LEU A 149 -0.30 6.67 -10.21
C LEU A 149 -1.72 7.19 -10.50
N GLU A 150 -2.75 6.37 -10.30
CA GLU A 150 -4.15 6.80 -10.45
C GLU A 150 -4.50 7.95 -9.48
N ALA A 151 -4.06 7.85 -8.23
CA ALA A 151 -4.26 8.91 -7.24
C ALA A 151 -3.57 10.23 -7.63
N GLU A 152 -2.38 10.15 -8.24
CA GLU A 152 -1.64 11.31 -8.76
C GLU A 152 -2.36 11.93 -9.96
N ALA A 153 -2.78 11.12 -10.94
CA ALA A 153 -3.53 11.57 -12.11
C ALA A 153 -4.81 12.31 -11.72
N ARG A 154 -5.60 11.73 -10.82
CA ARG A 154 -6.84 12.35 -10.31
C ARG A 154 -6.58 13.69 -9.61
N ARG A 155 -5.51 13.78 -8.80
CA ARG A 155 -5.13 15.04 -8.14
C ARG A 155 -4.70 16.11 -9.13
N SER A 156 -3.98 15.75 -10.19
CA SER A 156 -3.55 16.68 -11.23
C SER A 156 -4.75 17.26 -12.00
N ILE A 157 -5.72 16.41 -12.37
CA ILE A 157 -6.96 16.85 -13.02
C ILE A 157 -7.72 17.83 -12.11
N GLN A 158 -7.90 17.49 -10.83
CA GLN A 158 -8.63 18.35 -9.91
C GLN A 158 -7.97 19.72 -9.71
N LYS A 159 -6.62 19.78 -9.73
CA LYS A 159 -5.89 21.06 -9.68
C LYS A 159 -6.10 21.91 -10.93
N ALA A 160 -6.10 21.28 -12.11
CA ALA A 160 -6.34 21.98 -13.37
C ALA A 160 -7.73 22.62 -13.40
N HIS A 161 -8.77 21.90 -12.96
CA HIS A 161 -10.13 22.47 -12.89
C HIS A 161 -10.24 23.66 -11.94
N THR A 162 -9.56 23.64 -10.79
CA THR A 162 -9.55 24.78 -9.85
C THR A 162 -8.68 25.96 -10.30
N ALA A 163 -7.83 25.79 -11.32
CA ALA A 163 -6.99 26.87 -11.85
C ALA A 163 -7.65 27.60 -13.03
N VAL A 164 -8.70 27.01 -13.61
CA VAL A 164 -9.45 27.54 -14.76
C VAL A 164 -10.77 28.20 -14.31
N ALA A 165 -11.17 27.99 -13.06
CA ALA A 165 -12.33 28.61 -12.40
C ALA A 165 -11.89 29.78 -11.51
#